data_AF-I3S9S1-F1
#
_entry.id   AF-I3S9S1-F1
#
_cell.length_a   1.000
_cell.length_b   1.000
_cell.length_c   1.000
_cell.angle_alpha   90.00
_cell.angle_beta   90.00
_cell.angle_gamma   90.00
#
_symmetry.space_group_name_H-M   'P 1'
#
loop_
_entity.id
_entity.type
_entity.pdbx_description
1 polymer ?
#
loop_
_entity_poly.entity_id
_entity_poly.type
_entity_poly.pdbx_seq_one_letter_code
_entity_poly.pdbx_strand_id
1 'polypeptide(L)'
;MNETLDAFFQLPIPMHPALLPEVMNGLDRCLQYYVIKSKSGCGSRNTFVPTMPALTRCTIGSKFQDFGKKKEKSPNSQKRNPQVATNGDSSFGIPQLCVRINTLQWILGEFDVLEKRIITLLRNSESAHAEDFSNGLANKFELSPSACLEGIQQLCEAAAYRVVFRDLSHVLWDGLYVGDPSSSRIEPFIQNLSGT
;
A
#
# COMPACT_ATOMS: atom_id res chain seq x y z
N MET A 1 7.80 20.87 9.62
CA MET A 1 6.45 21.43 9.81
C MET A 1 6.37 22.26 11.08
N ASN A 2 6.59 21.69 12.26
CA ASN A 2 6.60 22.44 13.52
C ASN A 2 7.55 23.65 13.50
N GLU A 3 8.82 23.42 13.17
CA GLU A 3 9.82 24.49 13.03
C GLU A 3 9.43 25.54 11.97
N THR A 4 8.78 25.11 10.88
CA THR A 4 8.30 26.01 9.82
C THR A 4 7.19 26.92 10.32
N LEU A 5 6.25 26.39 11.10
CA LEU A 5 5.19 27.18 11.72
C LEU A 5 5.76 28.14 12.77
N ASP A 6 6.69 27.68 13.60
CA ASP A 6 7.34 28.52 14.60
C ASP A 6 8.10 29.68 13.93
N ALA A 7 8.89 29.38 12.90
CA ALA A 7 9.61 30.39 12.14
C ALA A 7 8.66 31.39 11.46
N PHE A 8 7.53 30.92 10.90
CA PHE A 8 6.51 31.78 10.30
C PHE A 8 5.98 32.78 11.34
N PHE A 9 5.48 32.31 12.48
CA PHE A 9 4.90 33.20 13.50
C PHE A 9 5.93 34.08 14.23
N GLN A 10 7.23 33.75 14.16
CA GLN A 10 8.30 34.62 14.66
C GLN A 10 8.64 35.80 13.74
N LEU A 11 8.16 35.80 12.49
CA LEU A 11 8.40 36.94 11.61
C LEU A 11 7.66 38.18 12.13
N PRO A 12 8.31 39.36 12.18
CA PRO A 12 7.70 40.59 12.67
C PRO A 12 6.82 41.23 11.58
N ILE A 13 5.76 40.52 11.17
CA ILE A 13 4.85 40.95 10.10
C ILE A 13 3.40 41.02 10.62
N PRO A 14 2.62 42.03 10.18
CA PRO A 14 1.21 42.16 10.58
C PRO A 14 0.27 41.25 9.77
N MET A 15 0.80 40.46 8.82
CA MET A 15 0.01 39.78 7.78
C MET A 15 -0.10 38.26 8.01
N HIS A 16 0.22 37.76 9.22
CA HIS A 16 0.15 36.33 9.53
C HIS A 16 -1.20 35.69 9.19
N PRO A 17 -2.36 36.26 9.55
CA PRO A 17 -3.64 35.63 9.25
C PRO A 17 -3.90 35.50 7.75
N ALA A 18 -3.52 36.52 6.96
CA ALA A 18 -3.75 36.52 5.52
C ALA A 18 -2.78 35.58 4.75
N LEU A 19 -1.56 35.38 5.25
CA LEU A 19 -0.58 34.47 4.64
C LEU A 19 -0.69 33.03 5.13
N LEU A 20 -1.30 32.79 6.28
CA LEU A 20 -1.43 31.46 6.88
C LEU A 20 -2.08 30.44 5.92
N PRO A 21 -3.16 30.74 5.16
CA PRO A 21 -3.72 29.79 4.20
C PRO A 21 -2.72 29.32 3.14
N GLU A 22 -1.84 30.20 2.66
CA GLU A 22 -0.80 29.85 1.68
C GLU A 22 0.24 28.91 2.29
N VAL A 23 0.68 29.19 3.51
CA VAL A 23 1.59 28.32 4.27
C VAL A 23 0.96 26.94 4.46
N MET A 24 -0.32 26.91 4.87
CA MET A 24 -1.06 25.66 5.08
C MET A 24 -1.20 24.84 3.80
N ASN A 25 -1.52 25.47 2.67
CA ASN A 25 -1.58 24.80 1.37
C ASN A 25 -0.21 24.26 0.93
N GLY A 26 0.86 25.00 1.20
CA GLY A 26 2.24 24.53 0.97
C GLY A 26 2.55 23.26 1.77
N LEU A 27 2.23 23.26 3.07
CA LEU A 27 2.41 22.10 3.94
C LEU A 27 1.55 20.90 3.52
N ASP A 28 0.30 21.14 3.12
CA ASP A 28 -0.59 20.11 2.61
C ASP A 28 -0.02 19.46 1.34
N ARG A 29 0.48 20.25 0.39
CA ARG A 29 1.15 19.72 -0.80
C ARG A 29 2.40 18.92 -0.48
N CYS A 30 3.21 19.34 0.50
CA CYS A 30 4.37 18.59 0.95
C CYS A 30 3.99 17.22 1.53
N LEU A 31 2.91 17.16 2.32
CA LEU A 31 2.38 15.92 2.87
C LEU A 31 1.82 15.00 1.79
N GLN A 32 1.01 15.52 0.86
CA GLN A 32 0.55 14.75 -0.30
C GLN A 32 1.72 14.18 -1.10
N TYR A 33 2.78 14.97 -1.33
CA TYR A 33 3.99 14.49 -2.00
C TYR A 33 4.68 13.36 -1.23
N TYR A 34 4.80 13.49 0.10
CA TYR A 34 5.33 12.42 0.95
C TYR A 34 4.51 11.14 0.80
N VAL A 35 3.18 11.23 0.85
CA VAL A 35 2.28 10.08 0.64
C VAL A 35 2.54 9.44 -0.72
N ILE A 36 2.59 10.22 -1.80
CA ILE A 36 2.89 9.69 -3.15
C ILE A 36 4.23 8.95 -3.16
N LYS A 37 5.28 9.53 -2.57
CA LYS A 37 6.60 8.91 -2.50
C LYS A 37 6.63 7.66 -1.62
N SER A 38 5.85 7.64 -0.53
CA SER A 38 5.75 6.49 0.37
C SER A 38 5.19 5.24 -0.33
N LYS A 39 4.40 5.40 -1.40
CA LYS A 39 3.82 4.30 -2.18
C LYS A 39 4.72 3.86 -3.33
N SER A 40 5.66 4.72 -3.74
CA SER A 40 6.52 4.43 -4.89
C SER A 40 7.37 3.17 -4.62
N GLY A 41 7.44 2.29 -5.62
CA GLY A 41 8.17 1.03 -5.56
C GLY A 41 7.56 -0.06 -4.66
N CYS A 42 6.39 0.16 -4.04
CA CYS A 42 5.74 -0.85 -3.19
C CYS A 42 5.05 -1.97 -3.98
N GLY A 43 4.94 -1.81 -5.30
CA GLY A 43 4.17 -2.71 -6.15
C GLY A 43 2.68 -2.43 -6.07
N SER A 44 1.91 -3.24 -6.80
CA SER A 44 0.46 -3.17 -6.91
C SER A 44 -0.07 -4.57 -7.21
N ARG A 45 -1.40 -4.72 -7.29
CA ARG A 45 -2.03 -5.96 -7.77
C ARG A 45 -1.36 -6.51 -9.05
N ASN A 46 -1.17 -5.65 -10.05
CA ASN A 46 -0.60 -6.04 -11.35
C ASN A 46 0.89 -6.42 -11.26
N THR A 47 1.56 -6.01 -10.19
CA THR A 47 2.97 -6.34 -9.94
C THR A 47 3.12 -7.75 -9.38
N PHE A 48 2.18 -8.20 -8.55
CA PHE A 48 2.31 -9.46 -7.81
C PHE A 48 1.44 -10.60 -8.36
N VAL A 49 0.26 -10.31 -8.91
CA VAL A 49 -0.61 -11.35 -9.46
C VAL A 49 0.00 -11.91 -10.74
N PRO A 50 0.35 -13.21 -10.79
CA PRO A 50 0.92 -13.81 -11.99
C PRO A 50 -0.15 -14.01 -13.06
N THR A 51 0.30 -14.12 -14.31
CA THR A 51 -0.57 -14.45 -15.44
C THR A 51 -1.14 -15.85 -15.26
N MET A 52 -2.47 -15.97 -15.28
CA MET A 52 -3.15 -17.26 -15.19
C MET A 52 -2.74 -18.18 -16.35
N PRO A 53 -2.49 -19.47 -16.10
CA PRO A 53 -2.19 -20.41 -17.16
C PRO A 53 -3.38 -20.55 -18.11
N ALA A 54 -3.11 -20.74 -19.41
CA ALA A 54 -4.15 -20.90 -20.41
C ALA A 54 -5.05 -22.11 -20.07
N LEU A 55 -6.36 -21.88 -19.99
CA LEU A 55 -7.33 -22.95 -19.74
C LEU A 55 -7.28 -23.94 -20.91
N THR A 56 -6.80 -25.15 -20.65
CA THR A 56 -6.84 -26.24 -21.62
C THR A 56 -8.26 -26.78 -21.63
N ARG A 57 -9.06 -26.36 -22.63
CA ARG A 57 -10.43 -26.83 -22.79
C ARG A 57 -10.41 -28.33 -23.07
N CYS A 58 -10.83 -29.15 -22.11
CA CYS A 58 -11.23 -30.53 -22.40
C CYS A 58 -12.53 -30.47 -23.19
N THR A 59 -12.49 -30.76 -24.49
CA THR A 59 -13.70 -30.95 -25.27
C THR A 59 -14.32 -32.30 -24.87
N ILE A 60 -15.63 -32.31 -24.66
CA ILE A 60 -16.44 -33.49 -24.23
C ILE A 60 -16.37 -34.67 -25.24
N GLY A 61 -15.61 -34.54 -26.32
CA GLY A 61 -15.37 -35.58 -27.33
C GLY A 61 -13.97 -36.23 -27.31
N SER A 62 -13.08 -35.89 -26.37
CA SER A 62 -11.78 -36.57 -26.27
C SER A 62 -12.00 -37.99 -25.73
N LYS A 63 -12.10 -38.96 -26.62
CA LYS A 63 -12.19 -40.37 -26.26
C LYS A 63 -10.88 -40.77 -25.57
N PHE A 64 -10.95 -41.01 -24.26
CA PHE A 64 -9.95 -41.78 -23.52
C PHE A 64 -10.00 -43.22 -24.04
N GLN A 65 -9.34 -43.46 -25.18
CA GLN A 65 -9.14 -44.77 -25.75
C GLN A 65 -7.65 -45.06 -25.72
N ASP A 66 -7.18 -45.58 -24.59
CA ASP A 66 -6.33 -46.77 -24.57
C ASP A 66 -6.05 -47.22 -23.13
N PHE A 67 -6.88 -48.13 -22.66
CA PHE A 67 -6.49 -49.13 -21.65
C PHE A 67 -5.49 -50.07 -22.32
N GLY A 68 -4.19 -49.83 -22.16
CA GLY A 68 -3.20 -50.71 -22.79
C GLY A 68 -1.74 -50.39 -22.50
N LYS A 69 -1.22 -51.04 -21.45
CA LYS A 69 0.21 -51.25 -21.14
C LYS A 69 0.99 -50.06 -20.59
N LYS A 70 1.14 -50.14 -19.27
CA LYS A 70 2.25 -49.67 -18.44
C LYS A 70 3.57 -49.51 -19.24
N LYS A 71 3.93 -48.27 -19.54
CA LYS A 71 5.30 -47.78 -19.35
C LYS A 71 5.14 -46.47 -18.59
N GLU A 72 5.41 -46.54 -17.30
CA GLU A 72 5.51 -45.40 -16.40
C GLU A 72 6.70 -44.56 -16.90
N LYS A 73 6.46 -43.75 -17.93
CA LYS A 73 7.22 -42.54 -18.13
C LYS A 73 6.58 -41.58 -17.17
N SER A 74 7.26 -41.31 -16.05
CA SER A 74 7.02 -40.11 -15.25
C SER A 74 6.66 -38.99 -16.22
N PRO A 75 5.56 -38.25 -16.04
CA PRO A 75 5.40 -37.03 -16.81
C PRO A 75 6.71 -36.30 -16.60
N ASN A 76 7.41 -36.00 -17.70
CA ASN A 76 8.62 -35.21 -17.62
C ASN A 76 8.27 -34.11 -16.66
N SER A 77 8.98 -34.05 -15.53
CA SER A 77 9.16 -32.80 -14.82
C SER A 77 9.66 -31.90 -15.93
N GLN A 78 8.74 -31.21 -16.59
CA GLN A 78 9.02 -29.93 -17.15
C GLN A 78 9.56 -29.26 -15.91
N LYS A 79 10.90 -29.24 -15.81
CA LYS A 79 11.63 -28.12 -15.29
C LYS A 79 10.91 -26.95 -15.93
N ARG A 80 9.83 -26.49 -15.28
CA ARG A 80 9.39 -25.13 -15.38
C ARG A 80 10.63 -24.45 -14.89
N ASN A 81 11.41 -23.97 -15.85
CA ASN A 81 12.44 -23.02 -15.59
C ASN A 81 11.84 -22.09 -14.54
N PRO A 82 12.46 -21.91 -13.36
CA PRO A 82 12.02 -20.93 -12.38
C PRO A 82 12.22 -19.48 -12.91
N GLN A 83 12.19 -19.30 -14.23
CA GLN A 83 12.54 -18.10 -14.98
C GLN A 83 11.30 -17.27 -15.35
N VAL A 84 10.18 -17.44 -14.65
CA VAL A 84 9.09 -16.45 -14.65
C VAL A 84 8.91 -15.90 -13.23
N ALA A 85 10.03 -15.53 -12.60
CA ALA A 85 10.03 -14.73 -11.38
C ALA A 85 11.37 -13.97 -11.26
N THR A 86 11.78 -13.28 -12.33
CA THR A 86 12.88 -12.31 -12.23
C THR A 86 12.48 -11.00 -12.89
N ASN A 87 11.27 -10.53 -12.59
CA ASN A 87 11.04 -9.10 -12.63
C ASN A 87 11.64 -8.54 -11.34
N GLY A 88 12.66 -7.70 -11.51
CA GLY A 88 13.65 -7.29 -10.53
C GLY A 88 13.09 -7.07 -9.12
N ASP A 89 13.90 -7.48 -8.16
CA ASP A 89 13.69 -7.42 -6.71
C ASP A 89 13.71 -5.98 -6.16
N SER A 90 12.95 -5.09 -6.80
CA SER A 90 12.84 -3.68 -6.43
C SER A 90 11.66 -3.40 -5.51
N SER A 91 10.81 -4.41 -5.22
CA SER A 91 9.68 -4.22 -4.31
C SER A 91 10.09 -4.40 -2.86
N PHE A 92 9.82 -3.38 -2.03
CA PHE A 92 10.08 -3.36 -0.59
C PHE A 92 9.55 -4.60 0.14
N GLY A 93 10.29 -5.13 1.12
CA GLY A 93 9.92 -6.19 2.07
C GLY A 93 8.61 -5.91 2.85
N ILE A 94 7.93 -6.95 3.37
CA ILE A 94 6.72 -6.79 4.20
C ILE A 94 7.00 -5.87 5.41
N PRO A 95 8.12 -6.01 6.15
CA PRO A 95 8.43 -5.08 7.23
C PRO A 95 8.50 -3.63 6.77
N GLN A 96 9.10 -3.34 5.61
CA GLN A 96 9.17 -1.99 5.06
C GLN A 96 7.78 -1.45 4.66
N LEU A 97 6.89 -2.29 4.13
CA LEU A 97 5.50 -1.90 3.85
C LEU A 97 4.77 -1.56 5.14
N CYS A 98 4.90 -2.38 6.19
CA CYS A 98 4.30 -2.12 7.50
C CYS A 98 4.82 -0.82 8.12
N VAL A 99 6.13 -0.54 8.04
CA VAL A 99 6.69 0.73 8.51
C VAL A 99 6.05 1.92 7.78
N ARG A 100 5.90 1.85 6.46
CA ARG A 100 5.25 2.92 5.68
C ARG A 100 3.79 3.11 6.06
N ILE A 101 3.03 2.02 6.23
CA ILE A 101 1.63 2.06 6.70
C ILE A 101 1.56 2.73 8.08
N ASN A 102 2.41 2.31 9.01
CA ASN A 102 2.44 2.85 10.37
C ASN A 102 2.80 4.34 10.38
N THR A 103 3.74 4.77 9.53
CA THR A 103 4.08 6.18 9.41
C THR A 103 2.91 7.00 8.88
N LEU A 104 2.17 6.53 7.86
CA LEU A 104 0.99 7.22 7.36
C LEU A 104 -0.14 7.27 8.41
N GLN A 105 -0.32 6.19 9.17
CA GLN A 105 -1.28 6.14 10.27
C GLN A 105 -0.92 7.13 11.39
N TRP A 106 0.38 7.26 11.69
CA TRP A 106 0.86 8.24 12.64
C TRP A 106 0.60 9.67 12.14
N ILE A 107 0.94 9.98 10.87
CA ILE A 107 0.64 11.29 10.26
C ILE A 107 -0.86 11.61 10.36
N LEU A 108 -1.74 10.63 10.12
CA LEU A 108 -3.18 10.80 10.27
C LEU A 108 -3.60 11.21 11.69
N GLY A 109 -2.97 10.63 12.71
CA GLY A 109 -3.22 10.97 14.11
C GLY A 109 -2.74 12.36 14.50
N GLU A 110 -1.72 12.89 13.81
CA GLU A 110 -1.11 14.18 14.15
C GLU A 110 -1.87 15.39 13.58
N PHE A 111 -2.81 15.22 12.64
CA PHE A 111 -3.51 16.36 12.03
C PHE A 111 -4.30 17.20 13.05
N ASP A 112 -5.02 16.57 13.99
CA ASP A 112 -5.78 17.28 15.04
C ASP A 112 -4.84 18.03 16.01
N VAL A 113 -3.71 17.43 16.36
CA VAL A 113 -2.67 18.07 17.19
C VAL A 113 -2.10 19.29 16.47
N LEU A 114 -1.80 19.15 15.17
CA LEU A 114 -1.27 20.22 14.35
C LEU A 114 -2.28 21.36 14.19
N GLU A 115 -3.56 21.05 13.97
CA GLU A 115 -4.64 22.03 13.89
C GLU A 115 -4.74 22.86 15.16
N LYS A 116 -4.85 22.20 16.33
CA LYS A 116 -4.90 22.87 17.64
C LYS A 116 -3.68 23.76 17.89
N ARG A 117 -2.50 23.30 17.49
CA ARG A 117 -1.27 24.09 17.58
C ARG A 117 -1.34 25.34 16.72
N ILE A 118 -1.76 25.22 15.46
CA ILE A 118 -1.87 26.38 14.56
C ILE A 118 -2.88 27.39 15.10
N ILE A 119 -4.01 26.94 15.65
CA ILE A 119 -5.00 27.80 16.31
C ILE A 119 -4.35 28.55 17.47
N THR A 120 -3.57 27.85 18.29
CA THR A 120 -2.89 28.43 19.45
C THR A 120 -1.86 29.48 19.02
N LEU A 121 -1.03 29.16 18.02
CA LEU A 121 -0.04 30.09 17.48
C LEU A 121 -0.70 31.34 16.87
N LEU A 122 -1.78 31.15 16.12
CA LEU A 122 -2.54 32.28 15.56
C LEU A 122 -3.15 33.16 16.65
N ARG A 123 -3.74 32.57 17.71
CA ARG A 123 -4.29 33.33 18.84
C ARG A 123 -3.25 34.15 19.61
N ASN A 124 -2.02 33.65 19.67
CA ASN A 124 -0.93 34.34 20.34
C ASN A 124 -0.24 35.37 19.44
N SER A 125 -0.63 35.46 18.17
CA SER A 125 -0.10 36.43 17.22
C SER A 125 -0.70 37.81 17.47
N GLU A 126 0.14 38.84 17.60
CA GLU A 126 -0.30 40.24 17.77
C GLU A 126 -1.14 40.76 16.59
N SER A 127 -1.06 40.09 15.43
CA SER A 127 -1.77 40.43 14.21
C SER A 127 -3.13 39.74 14.03
N ALA A 128 -3.58 38.92 14.98
CA ALA A 128 -4.82 38.17 14.84
C ALA A 128 -6.06 38.95 15.32
N HIS A 129 -7.10 38.98 14.48
CA HIS A 129 -8.43 39.52 14.79
C HIS A 129 -9.48 38.40 14.92
N ALA A 130 -10.60 38.67 15.61
CA ALA A 130 -11.64 37.68 15.87
C ALA A 130 -12.25 37.07 14.58
N GLU A 131 -12.22 37.82 13.48
CA GLU A 131 -12.73 37.43 12.16
C GLU A 131 -11.80 36.44 11.43
N ASP A 132 -10.51 36.40 11.77
CA ASP A 132 -9.52 35.52 11.14
C ASP A 132 -9.75 34.03 11.49
N PHE A 133 -10.56 33.76 12.50
CA PHE A 133 -10.82 32.42 13.02
C PHE A 133 -12.03 31.74 12.36
N SER A 134 -12.92 32.47 11.68
CA SER A 134 -14.22 31.93 11.24
C SER A 134 -14.21 31.34 9.83
N ASN A 135 -13.33 31.78 8.92
CA ASN A 135 -13.38 31.36 7.50
C ASN A 135 -12.10 30.69 6.96
N GLY A 136 -10.90 31.12 7.37
CA GLY A 136 -9.64 30.55 6.85
C GLY A 136 -9.14 29.32 7.61
N LEU A 137 -9.72 29.05 8.77
CA LEU A 137 -9.29 27.99 9.68
C LEU A 137 -9.97 26.64 9.39
N ALA A 138 -11.19 26.67 8.85
CA ALA A 138 -12.07 25.50 8.71
C ALA A 138 -11.60 24.48 7.64
N ASN A 139 -10.73 24.90 6.71
CA ASN A 139 -10.31 24.11 5.55
C ASN A 139 -8.80 23.84 5.54
N LYS A 140 -8.25 23.36 6.66
CA LYS A 140 -6.83 23.03 6.78
C LYS A 140 -6.58 21.60 6.36
N PHE A 141 -5.55 21.40 5.54
CA PHE A 141 -5.16 20.08 5.05
C PHE A 141 -6.33 19.34 4.39
N GLU A 142 -6.97 19.95 3.39
CA GLU A 142 -8.15 19.34 2.75
C GLU A 142 -7.85 17.98 2.09
N LEU A 143 -6.63 17.80 1.57
CA LEU A 143 -6.29 16.66 0.71
C LEU A 143 -5.34 15.67 1.38
N SER A 144 -4.48 16.10 2.31
CA SER A 144 -3.50 15.18 2.92
C SER A 144 -4.13 14.04 3.75
N PRO A 145 -5.18 14.25 4.56
CA PRO A 145 -5.80 13.17 5.32
C PRO A 145 -6.41 12.10 4.41
N SER A 146 -7.14 12.50 3.37
CA SER A 146 -7.71 11.56 2.39
C SER A 146 -6.61 10.83 1.61
N ALA A 147 -5.56 11.54 1.20
CA ALA A 147 -4.40 10.93 0.56
C ALA A 147 -3.71 9.89 1.48
N CYS A 148 -3.56 10.18 2.77
CA CYS A 148 -2.99 9.22 3.72
C CYS A 148 -3.85 7.95 3.84
N LEU A 149 -5.18 8.09 3.96
CA LEU A 149 -6.11 6.95 4.01
C LEU A 149 -6.02 6.10 2.74
N GLU A 150 -6.08 6.72 1.57
CA GLU A 150 -5.92 6.04 0.28
C GLU A 150 -4.55 5.35 0.18
N GLY A 151 -3.50 6.02 0.67
CA GLY A 151 -2.15 5.47 0.67
C GLY A 151 -1.98 4.26 1.57
N ILE A 152 -2.58 4.29 2.76
CA ILE A 152 -2.63 3.13 3.67
C ILE A 152 -3.34 1.98 2.98
N GLN A 153 -4.50 2.21 2.38
CA GLN A 153 -5.24 1.17 1.66
C GLN A 153 -4.39 0.54 0.56
N GLN A 154 -3.75 1.34 -0.29
CA GLN A 154 -2.91 0.84 -1.39
C GLN A 154 -1.70 0.05 -0.89
N LEU A 155 -1.07 0.48 0.21
CA LEU A 155 0.04 -0.26 0.82
C LEU A 155 -0.42 -1.59 1.45
N CYS A 156 -1.59 -1.60 2.10
CA CYS A 156 -2.20 -2.82 2.63
C CYS A 156 -2.53 -3.81 1.50
N GLU A 157 -3.12 -3.33 0.40
CA GLU A 157 -3.36 -4.15 -0.79
C GLU A 157 -2.06 -4.71 -1.37
N ALA A 158 -1.04 -3.87 -1.54
CA ALA A 158 0.28 -4.30 -2.02
C ALA A 158 0.90 -5.38 -1.11
N ALA A 159 0.81 -5.21 0.20
CA ALA A 159 1.27 -6.21 1.17
C ALA A 159 0.51 -7.53 1.03
N ALA A 160 -0.83 -7.47 0.96
CA ALA A 160 -1.67 -8.66 0.81
C ALA A 160 -1.36 -9.41 -0.50
N TYR A 161 -1.33 -8.71 -1.63
CA TYR A 161 -1.02 -9.32 -2.93
C TYR A 161 0.36 -9.94 -2.94
N ARG A 162 1.34 -9.29 -2.32
CA ARG A 162 2.67 -9.86 -2.22
C ARG A 162 2.68 -11.13 -1.38
N VAL A 163 2.12 -11.11 -0.17
CA VAL A 163 2.10 -12.29 0.70
C VAL A 163 1.49 -13.48 -0.03
N VAL A 164 0.33 -13.28 -0.66
CA VAL A 164 -0.41 -14.35 -1.35
C VAL A 164 0.30 -14.84 -2.61
N PHE A 165 0.68 -13.92 -3.51
CA PHE A 165 1.08 -14.28 -4.87
C PHE A 165 2.59 -14.30 -5.11
N ARG A 166 3.39 -13.74 -4.20
CA ARG A 166 4.85 -13.77 -4.26
C ARG A 166 5.41 -14.68 -3.18
N ASP A 167 5.17 -14.37 -1.91
CA ASP A 167 5.84 -15.01 -0.78
C ASP A 167 5.30 -16.44 -0.55
N LEU A 168 3.97 -16.62 -0.55
CA LEU A 168 3.29 -17.91 -0.44
C LEU A 168 2.91 -18.53 -1.79
N SER A 169 3.51 -18.04 -2.87
CA SER A 169 3.25 -18.50 -4.24
C SER A 169 3.40 -20.01 -4.38
N HIS A 170 4.46 -20.58 -3.83
CA HIS A 170 4.71 -22.01 -3.87
C HIS A 170 3.58 -22.82 -3.20
N VAL A 171 3.13 -22.43 -2.00
CA VAL A 171 2.02 -23.11 -1.30
C VAL A 171 0.72 -23.02 -2.10
N LEU A 172 0.43 -21.84 -2.66
CA LEU A 172 -0.79 -21.60 -3.42
C LEU A 172 -0.79 -22.34 -4.77
N TRP A 173 0.26 -22.20 -5.57
CA TRP A 173 0.33 -22.75 -6.93
C TRP A 173 0.59 -24.26 -6.92
N ASP A 174 1.42 -24.78 -6.02
CA ASP A 174 1.66 -26.22 -5.95
C ASP A 174 0.40 -26.96 -5.50
N GLY A 175 -0.34 -26.40 -4.55
CA GLY A 175 -1.64 -26.94 -4.12
C GLY A 175 -2.70 -26.92 -5.22
N LEU A 176 -2.71 -25.89 -6.07
CA LEU A 176 -3.70 -25.73 -7.14
C LEU A 176 -3.39 -26.51 -8.43
N TYR A 177 -2.11 -26.65 -8.80
CA TYR A 177 -1.74 -27.11 -10.15
C TYR A 177 -0.78 -28.30 -10.21
N VAL A 178 -0.11 -28.65 -9.11
CA VAL A 178 0.92 -29.69 -9.10
C VAL A 178 0.47 -30.93 -8.33
N GLY A 179 -0.15 -30.77 -7.17
CA GLY A 179 -0.57 -31.90 -6.34
C GLY A 179 -1.96 -32.47 -6.66
N ASP A 180 -2.31 -33.55 -5.96
CA ASP A 180 -3.60 -34.23 -6.07
C ASP A 180 -4.77 -33.36 -5.59
N PRO A 181 -6.05 -33.69 -5.90
CA PRO A 181 -7.20 -32.91 -5.40
C PRO A 181 -7.21 -32.72 -3.87
N SER A 182 -6.59 -33.63 -3.11
CA SER A 182 -6.41 -33.53 -1.66
C SER A 182 -5.41 -32.45 -1.22
N SER A 183 -4.44 -32.05 -2.06
CA SER A 183 -3.49 -30.96 -1.80
C SER A 183 -4.03 -29.58 -2.15
N SER A 184 -5.18 -29.50 -2.84
CA SER A 184 -5.86 -28.23 -3.14
C SER A 184 -6.58 -27.60 -1.94
N ARG A 185 -6.48 -28.23 -0.76
CA ARG A 185 -7.03 -27.71 0.49
C ARG A 185 -6.36 -26.38 0.86
N ILE A 186 -7.15 -25.46 1.38
CA ILE A 186 -6.67 -24.14 1.80
C ILE A 186 -5.93 -24.17 3.15
N GLU A 187 -6.11 -25.22 3.96
CA GLU A 187 -5.53 -25.35 5.31
C GLU A 187 -4.03 -25.08 5.39
N PRO A 188 -3.16 -25.69 4.54
CA PRO A 188 -1.72 -25.44 4.58
C PRO A 188 -1.36 -23.98 4.30
N PHE A 189 -2.15 -23.32 3.44
CA PHE A 189 -1.97 -21.90 3.14
C PHE A 189 -2.35 -21.02 4.34
N ILE A 190 -3.45 -21.34 5.03
CA ILE A 190 -3.88 -20.63 6.25
C ILE A 190 -2.87 -20.80 7.39
N GLN A 191 -2.32 -22.00 7.59
CA GLN A 191 -1.28 -22.25 8.59
C GLN A 191 -0.07 -21.33 8.38
N ASN A 192 0.45 -21.27 7.16
CA ASN A 192 1.57 -20.39 6.81
C ASN A 192 1.25 -18.89 7.01
N LEU A 193 0.02 -18.45 6.72
CA LEU A 193 -0.41 -17.07 7.00
C LEU A 193 -0.47 -16.75 8.49
N SER A 194 -0.91 -17.73 9.29
CA SER A 194 -1.07 -17.56 10.74
C SER A 194 0.26 -17.62 11.52
N GLY A 195 1.34 -18.09 10.90
CA GLY A 195 2.62 -18.29 11.55
C GLY A 195 2.60 -19.40 12.62
N THR A 196 1.67 -20.36 12.49
CA THR A 196 1.57 -21.57 13.33
C THR A 196 1.95 -22.81 12.53
#